data_AF-A0A936JNB7-F1
#
_entry.id   AF-A0A936JNB7-F1
#
_cell.length_a   1.000
_cell.length_b   1.000
_cell.length_c   1.000
_cell.angle_alpha   90.00
_cell.angle_beta   90.00
_cell.angle_gamma   90.00
#
_symmetry.space_group_name_H-M   'P 1'
#
loop_
_entity.id
_entity.type
_entity.pdbx_description
1 polymer ?
#
loop_
_entity_poly.entity_id
_entity_poly.type
_entity_poly.pdbx_seq_one_letter_code
_entity_poly.pdbx_strand_id
1 'polypeptide(L)' 'MTIQVQKNIGNRVSVRIVSALGTEIAKHTINNYAVWNISTNSLPSGMYSVIAHAVETGKLLGVTNFVIVR' A
#
# COMPACT_ATOMS: atom_id res chain seq x y z
N MET A 1 -2.26 -11.16 -5.44
CA MET A 1 -0.81 -10.84 -5.35
C MET A 1 -0.46 -10.68 -3.89
N THR A 2 0.70 -11.18 -3.44
CA THR A 2 1.11 -11.09 -2.03
C THR A 2 2.31 -10.15 -1.94
N ILE A 3 2.15 -9.03 -1.22
CA ILE A 3 3.23 -8.08 -0.98
C ILE A 3 3.79 -8.36 0.41
N GLN A 4 5.03 -8.85 0.50
CA GLN A 4 5.72 -9.06 1.78
C GLN A 4 6.66 -7.89 2.06
N VAL A 5 6.45 -7.20 3.19
CA VAL A 5 7.31 -6.09 3.65
C VAL A 5 8.13 -6.59 4.83
N GLN A 6 9.43 -6.81 4.64
CA GLN A 6 10.34 -7.27 5.71
C GLN A 6 11.53 -6.31 5.85
N LYS A 7 11.45 -5.34 6.78
CA LYS A 7 12.64 -4.68 7.36
C LYS A 7 12.28 -3.87 8.62
N ASN A 8 13.15 -3.94 9.62
CA ASN A 8 13.13 -3.18 10.89
C ASN A 8 13.10 -1.65 10.65
N ILE A 9 11.95 -1.07 10.32
CA ILE A 9 11.77 0.38 10.20
C ILE A 9 10.43 0.76 10.81
N GLY A 10 10.45 1.10 12.11
CA GLY A 10 9.28 1.60 12.83
C GLY A 10 8.25 0.50 13.11
N ASN A 11 7.63 0.54 14.28
CA ASN A 11 6.60 -0.44 14.62
C ASN A 11 5.33 -0.29 13.76
N ARG A 12 5.24 0.78 12.95
CA ARG A 12 4.02 1.14 12.22
C ARG A 12 4.31 1.53 10.76
N VAL A 13 3.67 0.84 9.84
CA VAL A 13 3.75 1.12 8.40
C VAL A 13 2.41 1.64 7.92
N SER A 14 2.41 2.78 7.23
CA SER A 14 1.22 3.33 6.57
C SER A 14 1.30 3.04 5.09
N VAL A 15 0.32 2.27 4.61
CA VAL A 15 0.18 1.84 3.22
C VAL A 15 -0.98 2.60 2.60
N ARG A 16 -0.74 3.20 1.44
CA ARG A 16 -1.73 3.95 0.66
C ARG A 16 -1.89 3.32 -0.71
N ILE A 17 -3.11 3.25 -1.20
CA ILE A 17 -3.40 2.96 -2.60
C ILE A 17 -3.78 4.27 -3.28
N VAL A 18 -3.12 4.54 -4.39
CA VAL A 18 -3.32 5.74 -5.20
C VAL A 18 -3.71 5.30 -6.60
N SER A 19 -4.71 5.95 -7.19
CA SER A 19 -5.05 5.75 -8.61
C SER A 19 -3.99 6.40 -9.52
N ALA A 20 -4.02 6.06 -10.81
CA ALA A 20 -3.18 6.73 -11.81
C ALA A 20 -3.33 8.26 -11.84
N LEU A 21 -4.47 8.79 -11.38
CA LEU A 21 -4.77 10.22 -11.31
C LEU A 21 -4.25 10.87 -10.02
N GLY A 22 -3.56 10.13 -9.15
CA GLY A 22 -3.07 10.64 -7.87
C GLY A 22 -4.10 10.63 -6.74
N THR A 23 -5.30 10.09 -6.96
CA THR A 23 -6.35 10.03 -5.93
C THR A 23 -6.03 8.92 -4.92
N GLU A 24 -5.96 9.25 -3.62
CA GLU A 24 -5.87 8.25 -2.55
C GLU A 24 -7.20 7.50 -2.46
N ILE A 25 -7.17 6.20 -2.74
CA ILE A 25 -8.34 5.32 -2.76
C ILE A 25 -8.51 4.60 -1.42
N ALA A 26 -7.39 4.28 -0.77
CA ALA A 26 -7.37 3.61 0.51
C ALA A 26 -6.10 3.95 1.27
N LYS A 27 -6.19 3.97 2.59
CA LYS A 27 -5.05 4.12 3.49
C LYS A 27 -5.24 3.23 4.70
N HIS A 28 -4.18 2.54 5.08
CA HIS A 28 -4.17 1.68 6.25
C HIS A 28 -2.87 1.85 7.04
N THR A 29 -2.97 1.86 8.36
CA THR A 29 -1.81 1.83 9.25
C THR A 29 -1.71 0.44 9.86
N ILE A 30 -0.65 -0.26 9.52
CA ILE A 30 -0.35 -1.61 9.97
C ILE A 30 0.58 -1.46 11.17
N ASN A 31 0.16 -1.98 12.32
CA ASN A 31 0.98 -2.05 13.53
C ASN A 31 1.62 -3.44 13.60
N ASN A 32 2.92 -3.48 13.88
CA ASN A 32 3.78 -4.66 13.80
C ASN A 32 3.84 -5.26 12.39
N TYR A 33 4.80 -6.14 12.13
CA TYR A 33 5.08 -6.77 10.81
C TYR A 33 3.97 -7.73 10.32
N ALA A 34 2.70 -7.47 10.65
CA ALA A 34 1.56 -8.24 10.23
C ALA A 34 1.39 -8.15 8.70
N VAL A 35 1.11 -9.30 8.09
CA VAL A 35 0.71 -9.35 6.69
C VAL A 35 -0.60 -8.59 6.54
N TRP A 36 -0.60 -7.59 5.67
CA TRP A 36 -1.79 -6.82 5.34
C TRP A 36 -2.31 -7.20 3.96
N ASN A 37 -3.62 -7.36 3.85
CA ASN A 37 -4.31 -7.73 2.63
C ASN A 37 -5.37 -6.68 2.29
N ILE A 38 -5.55 -6.42 1.00
CA ILE A 38 -6.58 -5.51 0.49
C ILE A 38 -7.34 -6.17 -0.66
N SER A 39 -8.67 -6.14 -0.57
CA SER A 39 -9.55 -6.54 -1.66
C SER A 39 -9.68 -5.40 -2.67
N THR A 40 -9.37 -5.66 -3.92
CA THR A 40 -9.51 -4.68 -5.02
C THR A 40 -10.78 -4.89 -5.84
N ASN A 41 -11.72 -5.72 -5.36
CA ASN A 41 -12.90 -6.17 -6.10
C ASN A 41 -13.89 -5.05 -6.44
N SER A 42 -13.93 -3.98 -5.65
CA SER A 42 -14.78 -2.81 -5.89
C SER A 42 -14.09 -1.71 -6.71
N LEU A 43 -12.77 -1.81 -6.92
CA LEU A 43 -12.02 -0.81 -7.66
C LEU A 43 -12.25 -1.00 -9.17
N PRO A 44 -12.52 0.05 -9.94
CA PRO A 44 -12.62 -0.03 -11.40
C PRO A 44 -11.36 -0.60 -12.06
N SER A 45 -11.48 -1.01 -13.32
CA SER A 45 -10.31 -1.34 -14.14
C SER A 45 -9.45 -0.08 -14.31
N GLY A 46 -8.14 -0.24 -14.16
CA GLY A 46 -7.21 0.89 -14.17
C GLY A 46 -5.87 0.58 -13.53
N MET A 47 -4.97 1.54 -13.62
CA MET A 47 -3.65 1.48 -13.01
C MET A 47 -3.67 2.12 -11.61
N TYR A 48 -3.01 1.45 -10.67
CA TYR A 48 -2.94 1.83 -9.27
C TYR A 48 -1.52 1.63 -8.74
N SER A 49 -1.20 2.38 -7.69
CA SER A 49 0.07 2.30 -6.98
C SER A 49 -0.19 2.05 -5.50
N VAL A 50 0.53 1.10 -4.91
CA VAL A 50 0.63 0.90 -3.47
C VAL A 50 1.90 1.56 -2.99
N ILE A 51 1.78 2.49 -2.03
CA ILE A 51 2.88 3.26 -1.47
C ILE A 51 2.94 2.97 0.03
N ALA A 52 4.05 2.40 0.50
CA ALA A 52 4.29 2.12 1.91
C ALA A 52 5.32 3.11 2.49
N HIS A 53 4.99 3.73 3.61
CA HIS A 53 5.91 4.59 4.37
C HIS A 53 5.88 4.25 5.86
N ALA A 54 7.02 4.40 6.53
CA ALA A 54 7.08 4.31 7.98
C ALA A 54 6.36 5.51 8.59
N VAL A 55 5.48 5.27 9.57
CA VAL A 55 4.67 6.34 10.17
C VAL A 55 5.56 7.28 10.99
N GLU A 56 6.54 6.74 11.70
CA GLU A 56 7.36 7.48 12.65
C GLU A 56 8.34 8.42 11.96
N THR A 57 8.87 8.01 10.81
CA THR A 57 9.91 8.76 10.09
C THR A 57 9.42 9.37 8.79
N GLY A 58 8.22 9.02 8.33
CA GLY A 58 7.74 9.34 6.98
C GLY A 58 8.53 8.68 5.86
N LYS A 59 9.53 7.84 6.17
CA LYS A 59 10.44 7.24 5.20
C LYS A 59 9.67 6.32 4.25
N LEU A 60 9.89 6.49 2.95
CA LEU A 60 9.39 5.57 1.94
C LEU A 60 10.03 4.18 2.12
N LEU A 61 9.19 3.16 2.30
CA LEU A 61 9.62 1.77 2.48
C LEU A 61 9.55 0.99 1.17
N GLY A 62 8.58 1.33 0.32
CA GLY A 62 8.41 0.69 -0.97
C GLY A 62 7.25 1.26 -1.75
N VAL A 63 7.31 1.08 -3.06
CA VAL A 63 6.24 1.37 -4.00
C VAL A 63 6.09 0.17 -4.91
N THR A 64 4.85 -0.24 -5.16
CA THR A 64 4.55 -1.22 -6.21
C THR A 64 3.34 -0.77 -7.01
N ASN A 65 3.35 -1.07 -8.30
CA ASN A 65 2.27 -0.72 -9.21
C ASN A 65 1.51 -1.98 -9.61
N PHE A 66 0.21 -1.85 -9.80
CA PHE A 66 -0.62 -2.93 -10.29
C PHE A 66 -1.72 -2.40 -11.20
N VAL A 67 -2.18 -3.27 -12.09
CA VAL A 67 -3.28 -2.98 -13.01
C VAL A 67 -4.43 -3.92 -12.68
N ILE A 68 -5.62 -3.35 -12.56
CA ILE A 68 -6.86 -4.12 -12.49
C ILE A 68 -7.43 -4.18 -13.91
N VAL A 69 -7.65 -5.40 -14.40
CA VAL A 69 -8.34 -5.67 -15.66
C VAL A 69 -9.55 -6.54 -15.34
N ARG A 70 -10.71 -6.19 -15.87
CA ARG A 70 -11.97 -6.95 -15.79
C ARG A 70 -12.62 -6.98 -17.15
#